data_AF-A0A2V5LKU8-F1
#
_entry.id   AF-A0A2V5LKU8-F1
#
_cell.length_a   1.000
_cell.length_b   1.000
_cell.length_c   1.000
_cell.angle_alpha   90.00
_cell.angle_beta   90.00
_cell.angle_gamma   90.00
#
_symmetry.space_group_name_H-M   'P 1'
#
loop_
_entity.id
_entity.type
_entity.pdbx_description
1 polymer ?
#
loop_
_entity_poly.entity_id
_entity_poly.type
_entity_poly.pdbx_seq_one_letter_code
_entity_poly.pdbx_strand_id
1 'polypeptide(L)' 'VLSNKLRAFGAHVIELPTIRIEPPSNLREFAELVQDAHIYDWIVFTSTNGVQAFFDIFFKLYDDAREIGGARIATIGP' A
#
# COMPACT_ATOMS: atom_id res chain seq x y z
N VAL A 1 4.26 -2.16 17.77
CA VAL A 1 4.90 -0.83 17.53
C VAL A 1 6.27 -0.81 18.19
N LEU A 2 7.27 -0.20 17.54
CA LEU A 2 8.65 -0.11 18.04
C LEU A 2 8.73 0.55 19.43
N SER A 3 7.92 1.59 19.66
CA SER A 3 7.84 2.31 20.93
C SER A 3 7.58 1.41 22.13
N ASN A 4 6.66 0.44 22.01
CA ASN A 4 6.39 -0.54 23.07
C ASN A 4 7.59 -1.45 23.36
N LYS A 5 8.33 -1.86 22.31
CA LYS A 5 9.55 -2.66 22.48
C LYS A 5 10.61 -1.86 23.25
N LEU A 6 10.80 -0.60 22.91
CA LEU A 6 11.76 0.29 23.59
C LEU A 6 11.36 0.55 25.05
N ARG A 7 10.08 0.80 25.33
CA ARG A 7 9.57 0.93 26.71
C ARG A 7 9.81 -0.34 27.53
N ALA A 8 9.65 -1.53 26.94
CA ALA A 8 9.94 -2.80 27.60
C ALA A 8 11.42 -2.97 27.98
N PHE A 9 12.34 -2.30 27.27
CA PHE A 9 13.76 -2.24 27.61
C PHE A 9 14.11 -1.07 28.56
N GLY A 10 13.13 -0.38 29.15
CA GLY A 10 13.33 0.68 30.12
C GLY A 10 13.48 2.09 29.55
N ALA A 11 13.30 2.28 28.24
CA ALA A 11 13.37 3.61 27.63
C ALA A 11 12.10 4.45 27.95
N HIS A 12 12.28 5.75 28.21
CA HIS A 12 11.20 6.72 28.17
C HIS A 12 10.97 7.16 26.73
N VAL A 13 9.82 6.80 26.13
CA VAL A 13 9.54 7.03 24.71
C VAL A 13 8.40 8.02 24.52
N ILE A 14 8.69 9.11 23.81
CA ILE A 14 7.71 10.09 23.30
C ILE A 14 7.55 9.86 21.79
N GLU A 15 6.32 9.61 21.34
CA GLU A 15 6.03 9.42 19.92
C GLU A 15 5.65 10.77 19.29
N LEU A 16 6.33 11.14 18.19
CA LEU A 16 6.08 12.35 17.44
C LEU A 16 5.92 12.00 15.94
N PRO A 17 4.71 11.69 15.47
CA PRO A 17 4.48 11.37 14.06
C PRO A 17 4.70 12.60 13.19
N THR A 18 5.62 12.51 12.23
CA THR A 18 5.95 13.60 11.29
C THR A 18 5.27 13.46 9.94
N ILE A 19 4.68 12.31 9.66
CA ILE A 19 3.94 12.01 8.44
C ILE A 19 2.58 11.42 8.79
N ARG A 20 1.63 11.56 7.86
CA ARG A 20 0.33 10.93 7.90
C ARG A 20 0.09 10.18 6.60
N ILE A 21 -0.70 9.12 6.66
CA ILE A 21 -1.17 8.41 5.47
C ILE A 21 -2.52 8.99 5.10
N GLU A 22 -2.64 9.49 3.88
CA GLU A 22 -3.86 10.08 3.34
C GLU A 22 -4.17 9.42 1.99
N PRO A 23 -5.44 9.45 1.55
CA PRO A 23 -5.79 9.04 0.20
C PRO A 23 -5.02 9.82 -0.87
N PRO A 24 -4.89 9.26 -2.09
CA PRO A 24 -4.34 10.00 -3.22
C PRO A 24 -5.07 11.33 -3.43
N SER A 25 -4.34 12.38 -3.77
CA SER A 25 -4.92 13.71 -4.04
C SER A 25 -5.92 13.69 -5.20
N ASN A 26 -5.71 12.82 -6.18
CA ASN A 26 -6.64 12.55 -7.27
C ASN A 26 -7.10 11.09 -7.24
N LEU A 27 -8.21 10.83 -6.55
CA LEU A 27 -8.74 9.48 -6.39
C LEU A 27 -9.24 8.87 -7.70
N ARG A 28 -9.75 9.69 -8.63
CA ARG A 28 -10.27 9.20 -9.92
C ARG A 28 -9.15 8.68 -10.80
N GLU A 29 -8.11 9.49 -11.01
CA GLU A 29 -6.94 9.09 -11.78
C GLU A 29 -6.27 7.84 -11.19
N PHE A 30 -6.17 7.77 -9.86
CA PHE A 30 -5.68 6.56 -9.20
C PHE A 30 -6.55 5.33 -9.49
N ALA A 31 -7.88 5.47 -9.42
CA ALA A 31 -8.78 4.35 -9.72
C ALA A 31 -8.74 3.90 -11.18
N GLU A 32 -8.61 4.83 -12.13
CA GLU A 32 -8.40 4.54 -13.55
C GLU A 32 -7.10 3.74 -13.76
N LEU A 33 -6.00 4.15 -13.11
CA LEU A 33 -4.73 3.39 -13.15
C LEU A 33 -4.84 1.99 -12.54
N VAL A 34 -5.65 1.82 -11.48
CA VAL A 34 -5.89 0.50 -10.86
C VAL A 34 -6.72 -0.38 -11.80
N GLN A 35 -7.72 0.17 -12.48
CA GLN A 35 -8.50 -0.55 -13.50
C GLN A 35 -7.60 -1.05 -14.63
N ASP A 36 -6.68 -0.19 -15.07
CA ASP A 36 -5.77 -0.49 -16.17
C ASP A 36 -4.52 -1.28 -15.73
N ALA A 37 -4.43 -1.74 -14.47
CA ALA A 37 -3.24 -2.39 -13.93
C ALA A 37 -2.75 -3.60 -14.77
N HIS A 38 -3.67 -4.28 -15.44
CA HIS A 38 -3.41 -5.45 -16.30
C HIS A 38 -2.62 -5.13 -17.59
N ILE A 39 -2.55 -3.85 -18.00
CA ILE A 39 -1.80 -3.45 -19.21
C ILE A 39 -0.29 -3.37 -18.97
N TYR A 40 0.14 -3.33 -17.70
CA TYR A 40 1.54 -3.17 -17.33
C TYR A 40 2.23 -4.54 -17.21
N ASP A 41 3.48 -4.61 -17.66
CA ASP A 41 4.32 -5.81 -17.48
C ASP A 41 4.69 -6.06 -16.01
N TRP A 42 4.70 -5.01 -15.19
CA TRP A 42 5.10 -5.02 -13.79
C TRP A 42 4.27 -4.08 -12.92
N ILE A 43 3.93 -4.55 -11.72
CA ILE A 43 3.43 -3.76 -10.61
C ILE A 43 4.44 -3.85 -9.47
N VAL A 44 4.94 -2.71 -9.00
CA VAL A 44 5.97 -2.64 -7.97
C VAL A 44 5.42 -2.00 -6.70
N PHE A 45 5.35 -2.77 -5.62
CA PHE A 45 4.91 -2.28 -4.32
C PHE A 45 6.10 -1.97 -3.41
N THR A 46 6.22 -0.73 -2.99
CA THR A 46 7.33 -0.24 -2.14
C THR A 46 6.92 0.06 -0.70
N SER A 47 5.64 -0.10 -0.38
CA SER A 47 5.11 0.06 0.98
C SER A 47 3.82 -0.72 1.17
N THR A 48 3.58 -1.19 2.40
CA THR A 48 2.32 -1.84 2.78
C THR A 48 1.12 -0.90 2.63
N ASN A 49 1.31 0.41 2.82
CA ASN A 49 0.26 1.41 2.63
C ASN A 49 -0.17 1.49 1.16
N GLY A 50 0.78 1.44 0.23
CA GLY A 50 0.49 1.42 -1.21
C GLY A 50 -0.22 0.14 -1.65
N VAL A 51 0.19 -1.01 -1.10
CA VAL A 51 -0.51 -2.30 -1.32
C VAL A 51 -1.98 -2.18 -0.88
N GLN A 52 -2.22 -1.69 0.35
CA GLN A 52 -3.58 -1.55 0.88
C GLN A 52 -4.41 -0.60 0.01
N ALA A 53 -3.89 0.58 -0.31
CA ALA A 53 -4.61 1.56 -1.13
C ALA A 53 -4.96 1.02 -2.53
N PHE A 54 -4.05 0.28 -3.16
CA PHE A 54 -4.29 -0.38 -4.45
C PHE A 54 -5.42 -1.41 -4.32
N PHE A 55 -5.32 -2.33 -3.36
CA PHE A 55 -6.30 -3.41 -3.22
C PHE A 55 -7.67 -2.93 -2.73
N ASP A 56 -7.73 -1.86 -1.94
CA ASP A 56 -8.99 -1.22 -1.52
C ASP A 56 -9.80 -0.68 -2.71
N ILE A 57 -9.14 -0.26 -3.79
CA ILE A 57 -9.79 0.15 -5.03
C ILE A 57 -9.99 -1.03 -5.96
N PHE A 58 -8.98 -1.88 -6.10
CA PHE A 58 -9.01 -3.04 -6.99
C PHE A 58 -10.18 -3.97 -6.66
N PHE A 59 -10.41 -4.30 -5.39
CA PHE A 59 -11.53 -5.16 -4.98
C PHE A 59 -12.89 -4.46 -4.98
N LYS A 60 -12.96 -3.16 -5.30
CA LYS A 60 -14.23 -2.49 -5.65
C LYS A 60 -14.54 -2.60 -7.14
N LEU A 61 -13.53 -2.86 -7.96
CA LEU A 61 -13.64 -2.98 -9.42
C LEU A 61 -13.72 -4.45 -9.86
N TYR A 62 -13.10 -5.36 -9.11
CA TYR A 62 -12.90 -6.76 -9.46
C TYR A 62 -13.19 -7.70 -8.29
N ASP A 63 -13.58 -8.94 -8.59
CA ASP A 63 -13.97 -9.93 -7.58
C ASP A 63 -12.76 -10.53 -6.83
N ASP A 64 -11.64 -10.76 -7.51
CA ASP A 64 -10.44 -11.34 -6.89
C ASP A 64 -9.13 -10.99 -7.62
N ALA A 65 -8.00 -11.35 -7.01
CA ALA A 65 -6.66 -10.96 -7.44
C ALA A 65 -6.22 -11.56 -8.80
N ARG A 66 -6.91 -12.56 -9.34
CA ARG A 66 -6.61 -13.12 -10.66
C ARG A 66 -6.86 -12.11 -11.78
N GLU A 67 -7.72 -11.11 -11.52
CA GLU A 67 -8.01 -10.02 -12.45
C GLU A 67 -6.81 -9.07 -12.67
N ILE A 68 -5.73 -9.17 -11.86
CA ILE A 68 -4.46 -8.49 -12.13
C ILE A 68 -3.85 -8.99 -13.46
N GLY A 69 -4.19 -10.21 -13.86
CA GLY A 69 -3.78 -10.78 -15.14
C GLY A 69 -2.30 -11.15 -15.18
N GLY A 70 -1.66 -10.84 -16.32
CA GLY A 70 -0.28 -11.24 -16.60
C GLY A 70 0.80 -10.36 -15.98
N ALA A 71 0.42 -9.29 -15.27
CA ALA A 71 1.38 -8.36 -14.68
C ALA A 71 2.24 -9.06 -13.62
N ARG A 72 3.56 -8.90 -13.72
CA ARG A 72 4.50 -9.43 -12.71
C ARG A 72 4.53 -8.53 -11.49
N ILE A 73 4.67 -9.10 -10.30
CA ILE A 73 4.68 -8.33 -9.06
C ILE A 73 6.09 -8.30 -8.47
N ALA A 74 6.58 -7.12 -8.11
CA ALA A 74 7.80 -6.94 -7.32
C ALA A 74 7.49 -6.19 -6.02
N THR A 75 8.20 -6.50 -4.95
CA THR A 75 7.98 -5.90 -3.63
C THR A 75 9.30 -5.50 -2.98
N ILE A 76 9.30 -4.34 -2.31
CA ILE A 76 10.40 -3.91 -1.43
C ILE A 76 9.88 -3.87 0.00
N GLY A 77 10.42 -4.73 0.85
CA GLY A 77 10.06 -4.84 2.27
C GLY A 77 10.32 -6.24 2.82
N PRO A 78 10.47 -6.38 4.14
CA PRO A 78 10.55 -7.68 4.84
C PRO A 78 9.20 -8.37 5.00
#